data_AF-A0A7H9V9N9-F1
#
_entry.id   AF-A0A7H9V9N9-F1
#
_cell.length_a   1.000
_cell.length_b   1.000
_cell.length_c   1.000
_cell.angle_alpha   90.00
_cell.angle_beta   90.00
_cell.angle_gamma   90.00
#
_symmetry.space_group_name_H-M   'P 1'
#
loop_
_entity.id
_entity.type
_entity.pdbx_description
1 polymer ?
#
loop_
_entity_poly.entity_id
_entity_poly.type
_entity_poly.pdbx_seq_one_letter_code
_entity_poly.pdbx_strand_id
1 'polypeptide(L)' 'MASLQGCQSASTPSVDSLVPKPTAHVDPSVMQDCLGVVDIPHRFVSTDEETRLHAEDRRRLGDCVRLNHAKGDTIQALVK' A
#
# COMPACT_ATOMS: atom_id res chain seq x y z
N MET A 1 -51.97 28.81 15.27
CA MET A 1 -50.50 28.80 15.10
C MET A 1 -50.01 27.46 15.63
N ALA A 2 -49.49 26.61 14.76
CA ALA A 2 -49.18 25.21 15.08
C ALA A 2 -47.86 25.09 15.86
N SER A 3 -47.88 24.28 16.91
CA SER A 3 -46.73 23.91 17.75
C SER A 3 -45.75 23.04 16.94
N LEU A 4 -44.50 23.47 16.80
CA LEU A 4 -43.42 22.65 16.24
C LEU A 4 -42.90 21.70 17.31
N GLN A 5 -43.64 20.63 17.52
CA GLN A 5 -43.25 19.55 18.41
C GLN A 5 -43.01 18.30 17.56
N GLY A 6 -41.74 17.97 17.34
CA GLY A 6 -41.37 16.70 16.71
C GLY A 6 -40.20 16.80 15.75
N CYS A 7 -39.02 16.47 16.26
CA CYS A 7 -37.97 15.68 15.59
C CYS A 7 -36.87 15.44 16.63
N GLN A 8 -37.15 14.63 17.66
CA GLN A 8 -36.08 14.05 18.45
C GLN A 8 -35.53 12.87 17.64
N SER A 9 -34.46 13.10 16.91
CA SER A 9 -33.68 12.02 16.29
C SER A 9 -33.01 11.23 17.41
N ALA A 10 -33.66 10.14 17.83
CA ALA A 10 -33.02 9.14 18.67
C ALA A 10 -31.97 8.41 17.81
N SER A 11 -30.73 8.87 17.86
CA SER A 11 -29.60 8.12 17.32
C SER A 11 -29.37 6.92 18.24
N THR A 12 -29.76 5.72 17.78
CA THR A 12 -29.32 4.49 18.43
C THR A 12 -27.79 4.39 18.28
N PRO A 13 -27.04 4.04 19.33
CA PRO A 13 -25.64 3.69 19.16
C PRO A 13 -25.58 2.40 18.34
N SER A 14 -25.00 2.48 17.14
CA SER A 14 -24.67 1.30 16.34
C SER A 14 -23.73 0.41 17.15
N VAL A 15 -24.16 -0.83 17.40
CA VAL A 15 -23.43 -1.85 18.16
C VAL A 15 -22.25 -2.49 17.40
N ASP A 16 -21.78 -1.87 16.31
CA ASP A 16 -20.67 -2.35 15.48
C ASP A 16 -19.30 -2.39 16.18
N SER A 17 -19.20 -1.94 17.43
CA SER A 17 -17.91 -1.77 18.12
C SER A 17 -17.49 -2.95 19.02
N LEU A 18 -18.30 -4.02 19.13
CA LEU A 18 -18.04 -5.13 20.08
C LEU A 18 -17.45 -6.40 19.45
N VAL A 19 -17.31 -6.45 18.12
CA VAL A 19 -16.55 -7.53 17.47
C VAL A 19 -15.10 -7.06 17.39
N PRO A 20 -14.13 -7.76 18.01
CA PRO A 20 -12.73 -7.51 17.73
C PRO A 20 -12.55 -7.68 16.22
N LYS A 21 -12.32 -6.57 15.51
CA LYS A 21 -12.01 -6.63 14.09
C LYS A 21 -10.81 -7.58 13.98
N PRO A 22 -10.90 -8.68 13.24
CA PRO A 22 -9.75 -9.56 13.06
C PRO A 22 -8.61 -8.66 12.60
N THR A 23 -7.58 -8.49 13.42
CA THR A 23 -6.35 -7.85 13.00
C THR A 23 -5.70 -8.85 12.06
N ALA A 24 -6.15 -8.85 10.81
CA ALA A 24 -5.59 -9.66 9.78
C ALA A 24 -4.10 -9.30 9.72
N HIS A 25 -3.28 -10.33 9.89
CA HIS A 25 -1.85 -10.17 10.00
C HIS A 25 -1.32 -9.64 8.65
N VAL A 26 -0.75 -8.44 8.68
CA VAL A 26 -0.05 -7.84 7.54
C VAL A 26 1.43 -8.10 7.73
N ASP A 27 2.06 -8.77 6.77
CA ASP A 27 3.52 -8.96 6.78
C ASP A 27 4.22 -7.57 6.69
N PRO A 28 5.09 -7.19 7.64
CA PRO A 28 5.76 -5.89 7.60
C PRO A 28 6.56 -5.61 6.33
N SER A 29 7.01 -6.64 5.61
CA SER A 29 7.72 -6.50 4.34
C SER A 29 6.87 -5.82 3.27
N VAL A 30 5.53 -5.97 3.31
CA VAL A 30 4.64 -5.28 2.36
C VAL A 30 4.48 -3.79 2.67
N MET A 31 4.98 -3.30 3.81
CA MET A 31 4.99 -1.86 4.13
C MET A 31 6.26 -1.17 3.63
N GLN A 32 7.19 -1.90 3.01
CA GLN A 32 8.41 -1.33 2.47
C GLN A 32 8.13 -0.49 1.21
N ASP A 33 9.07 0.41 0.93
CA ASP A 33 9.12 1.17 -0.31
C ASP A 33 9.89 0.40 -1.39
N CYS A 34 9.50 0.64 -2.64
CA CYS A 34 10.29 0.17 -3.76
C CYS A 34 11.61 0.94 -3.84
N LEU A 35 12.71 0.23 -4.10
CA LEU A 35 13.93 0.87 -4.55
C LEU A 35 13.67 1.51 -5.92
N GLY A 36 14.02 2.80 -6.05
CA GLY A 36 13.90 3.53 -7.30
C GLY A 36 14.87 3.05 -8.39
N VAL A 37 14.69 3.60 -9.59
CA VAL A 37 15.61 3.40 -10.71
C VAL A 37 17.02 3.87 -10.35
N VAL A 38 18.03 3.31 -11.01
CA VAL A 38 19.42 3.74 -10.81
C VAL A 38 19.63 5.07 -11.54
N ASP A 39 20.19 6.07 -10.84
CA ASP A 39 20.50 7.38 -11.44
C ASP A 39 21.47 7.25 -12.61
N ILE A 40 21.20 8.01 -13.68
CA ILE A 40 22.08 8.07 -14.84
C ILE A 40 23.27 8.96 -14.50
N PRO A 41 24.52 8.45 -14.55
CA PRO A 41 25.69 9.25 -14.23
C PRO A 41 25.88 10.41 -15.22
N HIS A 42 26.09 11.62 -14.73
CA HIS A 42 26.48 12.78 -15.54
C HIS A 42 27.98 12.77 -15.90
N ARG A 43 28.46 11.64 -16.41
CA ARG A 43 29.84 11.44 -16.86
C ARG A 43 29.89 10.39 -17.96
N PHE A 44 31.04 10.25 -18.60
CA PHE A 44 31.27 9.09 -19.45
C PHE A 44 31.17 7.80 -18.61
N VAL A 45 30.43 6.83 -19.16
CA VAL A 45 30.18 5.52 -18.57
C VAL A 45 30.72 4.49 -19.55
N SER A 46 31.56 3.57 -19.09
CA SER A 46 32.03 2.47 -19.94
C SER A 46 30.88 1.49 -20.20
N THR A 47 30.97 0.71 -21.28
CA THR A 47 29.97 -0.31 -21.61
C THR A 47 29.80 -1.34 -20.48
N ASP A 48 30.87 -1.70 -19.77
CA ASP A 48 30.81 -2.61 -18.62
C ASP A 48 30.02 -2.00 -17.46
N GLU A 49 30.26 -0.71 -17.18
CA GLU A 49 29.54 -0.01 -16.13
C GLU A 49 28.05 0.17 -16.49
N GLU A 50 27.76 0.57 -17.73
CA GLU A 50 26.41 0.67 -18.26
C GLU A 50 25.65 -0.65 -18.13
N THR A 51 26.29 -1.76 -18.52
CA THR A 51 25.72 -3.11 -18.37
C THR A 51 25.40 -3.44 -16.92
N ARG A 52 26.28 -3.07 -15.98
CA ARG A 52 26.06 -3.29 -14.54
C ARG A 52 24.90 -2.45 -14.02
N LEU A 53 24.81 -1.17 -14.40
CA LEU A 53 23.73 -0.27 -14.00
C LEU A 53 22.38 -0.78 -14.52
N HIS A 54 22.29 -1.20 -15.78
CA HIS A 54 21.08 -1.81 -16.33
C HIS A 54 20.69 -3.14 -15.66
N ALA A 55 21.66 -3.97 -15.29
CA ALA A 55 21.38 -5.19 -14.53
C ALA A 55 20.83 -4.87 -13.13
N GLU A 56 21.36 -3.85 -12.48
CA GLU A 56 20.89 -3.38 -11.18
C GLU A 56 19.47 -2.79 -11.27
N ASP A 57 19.21 -1.95 -12.26
CA ASP A 57 17.91 -1.34 -12.51
C ASP A 57 16.81 -2.39 -12.73
N ARG A 58 17.07 -3.39 -13.59
CA ARG A 58 16.14 -4.50 -13.83
C ARG A 58 15.85 -5.32 -12.58
N ARG A 59 16.86 -5.52 -11.71
CA ARG A 59 16.66 -6.22 -10.43
C ARG A 59 15.73 -5.41 -9.52
N ARG A 60 16.02 -4.13 -9.31
CA ARG A 60 15.20 -3.24 -8.46
C ARG A 60 13.76 -3.14 -8.94
N LEU A 61 13.56 -3.04 -10.26
CA LEU A 61 12.22 -3.06 -10.85
C LEU A 61 11.49 -4.38 -10.59
N GLY A 62 12.16 -5.52 -10.79
CA GLY A 62 11.58 -6.83 -10.51
C GLY A 62 11.18 -7.02 -9.04
N ASP A 63 12.00 -6.53 -8.12
CA ASP A 63 11.72 -6.55 -6.67
C ASP A 63 10.48 -5.71 -6.35
N CYS A 64 10.38 -4.52 -6.95
CA CYS A 64 9.23 -3.64 -6.78
C CYS A 64 7.92 -4.25 -7.32
N VAL A 65 7.96 -4.93 -8.47
CA VAL A 65 6.77 -5.62 -9.01
C VAL A 65 6.30 -6.70 -8.04
N ARG A 66 7.21 -7.51 -7.49
CA ARG A 66 6.85 -8.56 -6.52
C ARG A 66 6.27 -7.97 -5.23
N LEU A 67 6.86 -6.89 -4.73
CA LEU A 67 6.35 -6.17 -3.55
C LEU A 67 4.93 -5.63 -3.78
N ASN A 68 4.68 -4.99 -4.92
CA ASN A 68 3.35 -4.47 -5.25
C ASN A 68 2.32 -5.58 -5.47
N HIS A 69 2.72 -6.72 -6.02
CA HIS A 69 1.86 -7.90 -6.07
C HIS A 69 1.46 -8.36 -4.66
N ALA A 70 2.44 -8.52 -3.76
CA ALA A 70 2.18 -8.92 -2.37
C ALA A 70 1.31 -7.90 -1.60
N LYS A 71 1.48 -6.60 -1.85
CA LYS A 71 0.58 -5.55 -1.35
C LYS A 71 -0.85 -5.77 -1.84
N GLY A 72 -1.02 -6.06 -3.13
CA GLY A 72 -2.32 -6.37 -3.73
C GLY A 72 -3.00 -7.58 -3.10
N ASP A 73 -2.26 -8.69 -2.95
CA ASP A 73 -2.75 -9.91 -2.30
C ASP A 73 -3.18 -9.65 -0.86
N THR A 74 -2.38 -8.89 -0.12
CA THR A 74 -2.68 -8.50 1.26
C THR A 74 -3.96 -7.68 1.33
N ILE A 75 -4.10 -6.64 0.50
CA ILE A 75 -5.33 -5.83 0.45
C ILE A 75 -6.54 -6.71 0.13
N GLN A 76 -6.41 -7.63 -0.83
CA GLN A 76 -7.51 -8.52 -1.20
C GLN A 76 -7.91 -9.44 -0.04
N ALA A 77 -6.95 -9.91 0.76
CA ALA A 77 -7.21 -10.71 1.95
C ALA A 77 -7.86 -9.89 3.09
N LEU A 78 -7.64 -8.58 3.13
CA LEU A 78 -8.26 -7.67 4.13
C LEU A 78 -9.69 -7.25 3.77
N VAL A 79 -10.03 -7.25 2.48
CA VAL A 79 -11.33 -6.79 1.97
C VAL A 79 -12.37 -7.91 1.86
N LYS A 80 -11.94 -9.17 1.82
CA LYS A 80 -12.81 -10.35 1.82
C LYS A 80 -13.09 -10.83 3.24
#